data_AF-A0A836KRN5-F1
#
_entry.id   AF-A0A836KRN5-F1
#
_cell.length_a   1.000
_cell.length_b   1.000
_cell.length_c   1.000
_cell.angle_alpha   90.00
_cell.angle_beta   90.00
_cell.angle_gamma   90.00
#
_symmetry.space_group_name_H-M   'P 1'
#
loop_
_entity.id
_entity.type
_entity.pdbx_description
1 polymer ?
#
loop_
_entity_poly.entity_id
_entity_poly.type
_entity_poly.pdbx_seq_one_letter_code
_entity_poly.pdbx_strand_id
1 'polypeptide(L)'
;MPRPNFNDVIHSRPFPLTLTVLNILGSFACGTYTLFLFITHRYHDIRTFAALLYLLGFSIVIPSAELGLMNHPLLAGVARFIVAPIGRAFLCIFMGGVILGNGIGGWIVGIYLLAIGVLNISAACILKT
;
A
#
# COMPACT_ATOMS: atom_id res chain seq x y z
N MET A 1 16.58 -30.65 -17.11
CA MET A 1 15.80 -29.40 -17.01
C MET A 1 16.48 -28.51 -15.98
N PRO A 2 17.00 -27.33 -16.34
CA PRO A 2 17.62 -26.43 -15.37
C PRO A 2 16.56 -25.96 -14.39
N ARG A 3 16.82 -26.09 -13.08
CA ARG A 3 15.93 -25.59 -12.03
C ARG A 3 15.85 -24.06 -12.16
N PRO A 4 14.66 -23.44 -12.17
CA PRO A 4 14.55 -21.99 -12.19
C PRO A 4 15.25 -21.42 -10.95
N ASN A 5 16.28 -20.61 -11.18
CA ASN A 5 17.17 -20.09 -10.15
C ASN A 5 16.53 -18.82 -9.55
N PHE A 6 15.65 -19.00 -8.58
CA PHE A 6 14.92 -17.89 -7.95
C PHE A 6 15.85 -16.87 -7.26
N ASN A 7 17.07 -17.26 -6.90
CA ASN A 7 18.08 -16.37 -6.32
C ASN A 7 18.50 -15.21 -7.26
N ASP A 8 18.55 -15.44 -8.58
CA ASP A 8 18.91 -14.39 -9.54
C ASP A 8 17.76 -13.37 -9.72
N VAL A 9 16.50 -13.81 -9.56
CA VAL A 9 15.33 -12.93 -9.60
C VAL A 9 15.21 -12.12 -8.31
N ILE A 10 15.50 -12.75 -7.16
CA ILE A 10 15.43 -12.14 -5.83
C ILE A 10 16.48 -11.04 -5.63
N HIS A 11 17.70 -11.21 -6.17
CA HIS A 11 18.76 -10.20 -6.10
C HIS A 11 18.75 -9.20 -7.26
N SER A 12 17.81 -9.33 -8.20
CA SER A 12 17.69 -8.39 -9.29
C SER A 12 17.05 -7.07 -8.83
N ARG A 13 17.69 -5.93 -9.15
CA ARG A 13 17.16 -4.56 -8.97
C ARG A 13 15.70 -4.33 -9.40
N PRO A 14 15.09 -5.03 -10.38
CA PRO A 14 13.68 -4.82 -10.72
C PRO A 14 12.69 -5.22 -9.63
N PHE A 15 12.95 -6.23 -8.80
CA PHE A 15 11.96 -6.71 -7.81
C PHE A 15 11.50 -5.64 -6.80
N PRO A 16 12.40 -4.90 -6.12
CA PRO A 16 11.98 -3.80 -5.24
C PRO A 16 11.32 -2.66 -6.01
N LEU A 17 11.71 -2.42 -7.26
CA LEU A 17 11.16 -1.38 -8.13
C LEU A 17 9.71 -1.70 -8.53
N THR A 18 9.45 -2.96 -8.90
CA THR A 18 8.10 -3.46 -9.20
C THR A 18 7.19 -3.35 -7.98
N LEU A 19 7.66 -3.72 -6.79
CA LEU A 19 6.90 -3.56 -5.54
C LEU A 19 6.55 -2.10 -5.25
N THR A 20 7.49 -1.17 -5.44
CA THR A 20 7.21 0.26 -5.28
C THR A 20 6.16 0.75 -6.28
N VAL A 21 6.26 0.37 -7.55
CA VAL A 21 5.25 0.73 -8.56
C VAL A 21 3.87 0.16 -8.20
N LEU A 22 3.79 -1.10 -7.76
CA LEU A 22 2.54 -1.70 -7.30
C LEU A 22 1.97 -1.00 -6.07
N ASN A 23 2.81 -0.63 -5.09
CA ASN A 23 2.37 0.11 -3.92
C ASN A 23 1.79 1.48 -4.30
N ILE A 24 2.43 2.20 -5.24
CA ILE A 24 1.94 3.50 -5.74
C ILE A 24 0.59 3.33 -6.46
N LEU A 25 0.46 2.31 -7.32
CA LEU A 25 -0.81 2.00 -8.00
C LEU A 25 -1.91 1.63 -7.00
N GLY A 26 -1.57 0.87 -5.95
CA GLY A 26 -2.48 0.51 -4.87
C GLY A 26 -2.94 1.71 -4.07
N SER A 27 -2.02 2.60 -3.67
CA SER A 27 -2.38 3.83 -2.95
C SER A 27 -3.22 4.79 -3.80
N PHE A 28 -2.97 4.82 -5.12
CA PHE A 28 -3.75 5.62 -6.05
C PHE A 28 -5.16 5.07 -6.23
N ALA A 29 -5.30 3.77 -6.54
CA ALA A 29 -6.60 3.11 -6.68
C ALA A 29 -7.43 3.21 -5.39
N CYS A 30 -6.79 3.04 -4.23
CA CYS A 30 -7.37 3.24 -2.91
C CYS A 30 -7.89 4.67 -2.72
N GLY A 31 -7.08 5.67 -3.05
CA GLY A 31 -7.44 7.08 -2.96
C GLY A 31 -8.59 7.47 -3.87
N THR A 32 -8.52 7.09 -5.15
CA THR A 32 -9.58 7.36 -6.13
C THR A 32 -10.91 6.72 -5.71
N TYR A 33 -10.88 5.48 -5.20
CA TYR A 33 -12.08 4.80 -4.74
C TYR A 33 -12.67 5.43 -3.47
N THR A 34 -11.81 5.79 -2.52
CA THR A 34 -12.19 6.52 -1.30
C THR A 34 -12.85 7.85 -1.65
N LEU A 35 -12.29 8.59 -2.62
CA LEU A 35 -12.84 9.86 -3.11
C LEU A 35 -14.20 9.66 -3.79
N PHE A 36 -14.35 8.60 -4.58
CA PHE A 36 -15.64 8.26 -5.22
C PHE A 36 -16.74 7.99 -4.19
N LEU A 37 -16.43 7.20 -3.16
CA LEU A 37 -17.33 6.98 -2.03
C LEU A 37 -17.66 8.30 -1.31
N PHE A 38 -16.68 9.20 -1.26
CA PHE A 38 -16.82 10.50 -0.62
C PHE A 38 -17.87 11.38 -1.36
N ILE A 39 -17.72 11.47 -2.68
CA ILE A 39 -18.61 12.26 -3.56
C ILE A 39 -20.03 11.68 -3.57
N THR A 40 -20.15 10.35 -3.57
CA THR A 40 -21.44 9.65 -3.65
C THR A 40 -22.21 9.65 -2.30
N HIS A 41 -21.72 10.35 -1.28
CA HIS A 41 -22.35 10.50 0.04
C HIS A 41 -22.75 9.15 0.70
N ARG A 42 -22.00 8.08 0.43
CA ARG A 42 -22.24 6.74 1.00
C ARG A 42 -21.61 6.59 2.40
N TYR A 43 -21.90 7.52 3.30
CA TYR A 43 -21.47 7.42 4.69
C TYR A 43 -22.66 7.06 5.56
N HIS A 44 -22.70 5.82 6.04
CA HIS A 44 -23.73 5.40 6.98
C HIS A 44 -23.42 5.86 8.41
N ASP A 45 -22.15 6.08 8.76
CA ASP A 45 -21.72 6.47 10.11
C ASP A 45 -20.53 7.46 10.14
N ILE A 46 -20.42 8.22 11.23
CA ILE A 46 -19.26 9.08 11.55
C ILE A 46 -17.94 8.29 11.58
N ARG A 47 -18.00 7.01 11.98
CA ARG A 47 -16.83 6.13 12.02
C ARG A 47 -16.30 5.83 10.63
N THR A 48 -17.19 5.53 9.67
CA THR A 48 -16.83 5.33 8.27
C THR A 48 -16.29 6.59 7.63
N PHE A 49 -16.83 7.76 7.99
CA PHE A 49 -16.31 9.05 7.54
C PHE A 49 -14.87 9.29 7.99
N ALA A 50 -14.58 9.11 9.29
CA ALA A 50 -13.23 9.25 9.82
C ALA A 50 -12.25 8.26 9.17
N ALA A 51 -12.67 7.00 8.96
CA ALA A 51 -11.85 5.98 8.33
C ALA A 51 -11.49 6.33 6.87
N LEU A 52 -12.45 6.83 6.09
CA LEU A 52 -12.20 7.28 4.72
C LEU A 52 -11.25 8.50 4.67
N LEU A 53 -11.33 9.39 5.65
CA LEU A 53 -10.43 10.55 5.76
C LEU A 53 -8.98 10.11 6.03
N TYR A 54 -8.79 9.11 6.89
CA TYR A 54 -7.48 8.49 7.10
C TYR A 54 -6.95 7.80 5.84
N LEU A 55 -7.80 7.04 5.13
CA LEU A 55 -7.43 6.38 3.87
C LEU A 55 -6.96 7.40 2.82
N LEU A 56 -7.65 8.53 2.71
CA LEU A 56 -7.28 9.60 1.80
C LEU A 56 -5.92 10.21 2.18
N GLY A 57 -5.66 10.43 3.47
CA GLY A 57 -4.37 10.91 3.96
C GLY A 57 -3.23 9.93 3.65
N PHE A 58 -3.42 8.64 3.95
CA PHE A 58 -2.42 7.61 3.66
C PHE A 58 -2.19 7.41 2.15
N SER A 59 -3.23 7.56 1.33
CA SER A 59 -3.15 7.50 -0.13
C SER A 59 -2.19 8.54 -0.72
N ILE A 60 -2.03 9.69 -0.06
CA ILE A 60 -1.12 10.77 -0.48
C ILE A 60 0.26 10.57 0.15
N VAL A 61 0.30 10.18 1.43
CA VAL A 61 1.53 10.03 2.20
C VAL A 61 2.40 8.88 1.68
N ILE A 62 1.80 7.74 1.33
CA ILE A 62 2.52 6.57 0.83
C ILE A 62 3.32 6.87 -0.45
N PRO A 63 2.71 7.32 -1.57
CA PRO A 63 3.46 7.62 -2.78
C PRO A 63 4.46 8.76 -2.58
N SER A 64 4.14 9.74 -1.71
CA SER A 64 5.06 10.82 -1.37
C SER A 64 6.32 10.32 -0.62
N ALA A 65 6.15 9.33 0.26
CA ALA A 65 7.25 8.65 0.93
C ALA A 65 8.04 7.76 -0.03
N GLU A 66 7.37 7.04 -0.93
CA GLU A 66 7.99 6.20 -1.97
C GLU A 66 8.85 7.00 -2.96
N LEU A 67 8.44 8.24 -3.29
CA LEU A 67 9.17 9.14 -4.18
C LEU A 67 10.30 9.90 -3.48
N GLY A 68 10.51 9.71 -2.17
CA GLY A 68 11.58 10.37 -1.42
C GLY A 68 11.36 11.88 -1.23
N LEU A 69 10.11 12.35 -1.31
CA LEU A 69 9.77 13.77 -1.17
C LEU A 69 9.73 14.24 0.31
N MET A 70 9.73 13.30 1.27
CA MET A 70 9.70 13.58 2.71
C MET A 70 11.10 13.66 3.33
N ASN A 71 11.88 14.69 2.97
CA ASN A 71 13.26 14.87 3.47
C ASN A 71 13.37 15.69 4.77
N HIS A 72 12.24 16.12 5.36
CA HIS A 72 12.27 16.92 6.59
C HIS A 72 12.62 16.03 7.80
N PRO A 73 13.53 16.43 8.71
CA PRO A 73 14.00 15.60 9.83
C PRO A 73 12.90 15.12 10.79
N LEU A 74 11.81 15.89 10.93
CA LEU A 74 10.62 15.50 11.71
C LEU A 74 9.77 14.42 11.02
N LEU A 75 9.80 14.34 9.68
CA LEU A 75 9.06 13.34 8.91
C LEU A 75 9.92 12.13 8.53
N ALA A 76 11.24 12.23 8.65
CA ALA A 76 12.18 11.18 8.27
C ALA A 76 11.95 9.85 9.03
N GLY A 77 11.53 9.90 10.30
CA GLY A 77 11.20 8.70 11.08
C GLY A 77 9.96 7.97 10.54
N VAL A 78 8.91 8.72 10.23
CA VAL A 78 7.65 8.17 9.69
C VAL A 78 7.85 7.70 8.25
N ALA A 79 8.58 8.46 7.43
CA ALA A 79 8.94 8.07 6.07
C ALA A 79 9.76 6.78 6.06
N ARG A 80 10.72 6.59 6.98
CA ARG A 80 11.46 5.33 7.13
C ARG A 80 10.56 4.16 7.49
N PHE A 81 9.56 4.36 8.35
CA PHE A 81 8.59 3.30 8.66
C PHE A 81 7.72 2.95 7.45
N ILE A 82 7.20 3.96 6.74
CA ILE A 82 6.36 3.76 5.55
C ILE A 82 7.12 3.05 4.43
N VAL A 83 8.40 3.39 4.23
CA VAL A 83 9.25 2.81 3.18
C VAL A 83 9.78 1.42 3.57
N ALA A 84 9.82 1.10 4.87
CA ALA A 84 10.21 -0.24 5.31
C ALA A 84 9.20 -1.27 4.81
N PRO A 85 9.65 -2.45 4.32
CA PRO A 85 8.75 -3.43 3.71
C PRO A 85 7.68 -3.96 4.69
N ILE A 86 7.97 -3.98 6.00
CA ILE A 86 6.98 -4.30 7.04
C ILE A 86 5.92 -3.19 7.19
N GLY A 87 6.33 -1.92 7.13
CA GLY A 87 5.40 -0.79 7.26
C GLY A 87 4.53 -0.63 6.02
N ARG A 88 5.09 -0.83 4.82
CA ARG A 88 4.34 -0.93 3.56
C ARG A 88 3.26 -2.00 3.65
N ALA A 89 3.64 -3.21 4.06
CA ALA A 89 2.71 -4.32 4.19
C ALA A 89 1.58 -4.00 5.16
N PHE A 90 1.92 -3.47 6.35
CA PHE A 90 0.94 -3.10 7.36
C PHE A 90 -0.05 -2.06 6.85
N LEU A 91 0.43 -1.01 6.19
CA LEU A 91 -0.43 0.04 5.62
C LEU A 91 -1.32 -0.50 4.51
N CYS A 92 -0.81 -1.32 3.59
CA CYS A 92 -1.63 -1.92 2.53
C CYS A 92 -2.72 -2.84 3.10
N ILE A 93 -2.38 -3.69 4.09
CA ILE A 93 -3.36 -4.58 4.74
C ILE A 93 -4.42 -3.76 5.48
N PHE A 94 -4.01 -2.74 6.22
CA PHE A 94 -4.93 -1.85 6.93
C PHE A 94 -5.87 -1.13 5.95
N MET A 95 -5.34 -0.53 4.90
CA MET A 95 -6.13 0.18 3.89
C MET A 95 -7.09 -0.75 3.15
N GLY A 96 -6.61 -1.94 2.77
CA GLY A 96 -7.43 -2.96 2.13
C GLY A 96 -8.54 -3.47 3.03
N GLY A 97 -8.26 -3.68 4.32
CA GLY A 97 -9.23 -4.11 5.32
C GLY A 97 -10.34 -3.10 5.56
N VAL A 98 -10.03 -1.79 5.56
CA VAL A 98 -11.04 -0.73 5.76
C VAL A 98 -11.96 -0.58 4.54
N ILE A 99 -11.44 -0.79 3.33
CA ILE A 99 -12.22 -0.68 2.09
C ILE A 99 -13.03 -1.96 1.79
N LEU A 100 -12.62 -3.10 2.35
CA LEU A 100 -13.31 -4.37 2.19
C LEU A 100 -14.77 -4.26 2.67
N GLY A 101 -15.70 -4.63 1.80
CA GLY A 101 -17.13 -4.59 2.11
C GLY A 101 -17.87 -3.35 1.61
N ASN A 102 -17.18 -2.31 1.11
CA ASN A 102 -17.85 -1.09 0.62
C ASN A 102 -18.38 -1.21 -0.83
N GLY A 103 -18.89 -2.38 -1.22
CA GLY A 103 -19.34 -2.70 -2.59
C GLY A 103 -18.25 -3.38 -3.45
N ILE A 104 -18.58 -3.68 -4.70
CA ILE A 104 -17.72 -4.48 -5.61
C ILE A 104 -16.36 -3.80 -5.83
N GLY A 105 -16.35 -2.47 -6.01
CA GLY A 105 -15.10 -1.72 -6.18
C GLY A 105 -14.16 -1.84 -4.97
N GLY A 106 -14.73 -1.84 -3.76
CA GLY A 106 -13.96 -1.98 -2.53
C GLY A 106 -13.39 -3.39 -2.35
N TRP A 107 -14.11 -4.41 -2.79
CA TRP A 107 -13.59 -5.78 -2.84
C TRP A 107 -12.39 -5.91 -3.79
N ILE A 108 -12.47 -5.35 -4.99
CA ILE A 108 -11.38 -5.40 -5.98
C ILE A 108 -10.13 -4.71 -5.43
N VAL A 109 -10.29 -3.46 -4.97
CA VAL A 109 -9.17 -2.65 -4.45
C VAL A 109 -8.60 -3.25 -3.16
N GLY A 110 -9.46 -3.76 -2.28
CA GLY A 110 -9.03 -4.33 -1.00
C GLY A 110 -8.29 -5.66 -1.14
N ILE A 111 -8.74 -6.57 -2.03
CA ILE A 111 -8.00 -7.81 -2.34
C ILE A 111 -6.64 -7.47 -2.98
N TYR A 112 -6.60 -6.48 -3.87
CA TYR A 112 -5.36 -6.03 -4.50
C TYR A 112 -4.35 -5.51 -3.46
N LEU A 113 -4.79 -4.67 -2.53
CA LEU A 113 -3.95 -4.15 -1.44
C LEU A 113 -3.48 -5.26 -0.49
N LEU A 114 -4.33 -6.23 -0.17
CA LEU A 114 -3.96 -7.40 0.63
C LEU A 114 -2.87 -8.24 -0.06
N ALA A 115 -3.02 -8.50 -1.36
CA ALA A 115 -2.03 -9.24 -2.14
C ALA A 115 -0.67 -8.52 -2.16
N ILE A 116 -0.68 -7.19 -2.34
CA ILE A 116 0.53 -6.36 -2.24
C ILE A 116 1.14 -6.40 -0.83
N GLY A 117 0.30 -6.39 0.21
CA GLY A 117 0.76 -6.51 1.59
C GLY A 117 1.52 -7.82 1.82
N VAL A 118 0.97 -8.94 1.36
CA VAL A 118 1.62 -10.26 1.44
C VAL A 118 2.93 -10.27 0.63
N LEU A 119 2.95 -9.67 -0.57
CA LEU A 119 4.16 -9.56 -1.37
C LEU A 119 5.25 -8.75 -0.65
N ASN A 120 4.92 -7.64 0.00
CA ASN A 120 5.88 -6.86 0.79
C ASN A 120 6.41 -7.65 2.01
N ILE A 121 5.57 -8.45 2.68
CA ILE A 121 6.03 -9.34 3.78
C ILE A 121 6.98 -10.40 3.23
N SER A 122 6.63 -11.05 2.12
CA SER A 122 7.49 -12.06 1.50
C SER A 122 8.84 -11.46 1.08
N ALA A 123 8.84 -10.25 0.53
CA ALA A 123 10.04 -9.50 0.21
C ALA A 123 10.87 -9.22 1.46
N ALA A 124 10.25 -8.81 2.58
CA ALA A 124 10.95 -8.60 3.84
C ALA A 124 11.60 -9.87 4.41
N CYS A 125 10.93 -11.02 4.26
CA CYS A 125 11.48 -12.30 4.71
C CYS A 125 12.64 -12.77 3.83
N ILE A 126 12.57 -12.52 2.53
CA ILE A 126 13.56 -13.02 1.56
C ILE A 126 14.80 -12.10 1.49
N LEU A 127 14.62 -10.78 1.48
CA LEU A 127 15.72 -9.79 1.37
C LEU A 127 16.54 -9.61 2.65
N LYS A 128 16.10 -10.20 3.76
CA LYS A 128 16.76 -10.11 5.08
C LYS A 128 17.70 -11.31 5.36
N THR A 129 17.75 -12.27 4.45
CA THR A 129 18.71 -13.39 4.40
C THR A 129 19.84 -13.09 3.44
#